data_AF-A0A9E3K9E2-F1
#
_entry.id   AF-A0A9E3K9E2-F1
#
_cell.length_a   1.000
_cell.length_b   1.000
_cell.length_c   1.000
_cell.angle_alpha   90.00
_cell.angle_beta   90.00
_cell.angle_gamma   90.00
#
_symmetry.space_group_name_H-M   'P 1'
#
loop_
_entity.id
_entity.type
_entity.pdbx_description
1 polymer ?
#
loop_
_entity_poly.entity_id
_entity_poly.type
_entity_poly.pdbx_seq_one_letter_code
_entity_poly.pdbx_strand_id
1 'polypeptide(L)'
;MSAYFRKLSRYYLWYTGCFAAFLIAVSMLEQEGMPRVWIGYLFMFATIVLYAGIGVINRTSNVSEYYVAGRRVPALFNGMATAADWISAASFISLAGGLYLHGFDGLAYIMGWTGGYCLVALLIAPYLRKFAQYTIPDFLAARYGGGAGGRGGPVRMMAVGATIIVSFTYVVAQIYAVGLIASRFTGVDFSVGIFLGLASILVCSFLGGMRAITWTQVAQ
;
A
#
# COMPACT_ATOMS: atom_id res chain seq x y z
N MET A 1 -14.76 12.77 -20.16
CA MET A 1 -13.54 12.47 -19.37
C MET A 1 -12.75 13.76 -19.18
N SER A 2 -12.47 14.19 -17.95
CA SER A 2 -11.85 15.51 -17.70
C SER A 2 -10.41 15.57 -18.24
N ALA A 3 -9.92 16.76 -18.59
CA ALA A 3 -8.55 16.98 -19.06
C ALA A 3 -7.50 16.45 -18.07
N TYR A 4 -7.81 16.52 -16.76
CA TYR A 4 -7.00 15.96 -15.68
C TYR A 4 -6.86 14.43 -15.79
N PHE A 5 -7.98 13.72 -16.02
CA PHE A 5 -7.94 12.26 -16.18
C PHE A 5 -7.14 11.84 -17.41
N ARG A 6 -7.29 12.55 -18.53
CA ARG A 6 -6.52 12.27 -19.77
C ARG A 6 -5.02 12.49 -19.57
N LYS A 7 -4.65 13.57 -18.88
CA LYS A 7 -3.24 13.84 -18.52
C LYS A 7 -2.65 12.73 -17.66
N LEU A 8 -3.43 12.27 -16.67
CA LEU A 8 -3.01 11.22 -15.75
C LEU A 8 -2.89 9.84 -16.42
N SER A 9 -3.87 9.48 -17.26
CA SER A 9 -3.82 8.26 -18.07
C SER A 9 -2.60 8.22 -18.99
N ARG A 10 -2.20 9.37 -19.57
CA ARG A 10 -0.97 9.45 -20.37
C ARG A 10 0.30 9.23 -19.53
N TYR A 11 0.38 9.78 -18.32
CA TYR A 11 1.51 9.50 -17.43
C TYR A 11 1.58 8.02 -17.06
N TYR A 12 0.43 7.40 -16.80
CA TYR A 12 0.37 5.97 -16.52
C TYR A 12 0.78 5.11 -17.72
N LEU A 13 0.34 5.45 -18.93
CA LEU A 13 0.79 4.77 -20.17
C LEU A 13 2.30 4.89 -20.39
N TRP A 14 2.88 6.04 -20.05
CA TRP A 14 4.34 6.19 -20.05
C TRP A 14 5.02 5.37 -18.98
N TYR A 15 4.48 5.35 -17.77
CA TYR A 15 4.99 4.51 -16.70
C TYR A 15 4.98 3.02 -17.10
N THR A 16 3.85 2.51 -17.60
CA THR A 16 3.74 1.09 -18.03
C THR A 16 4.64 0.78 -19.21
N GLY A 17 4.79 1.69 -20.17
CA GLY A 17 5.75 1.54 -21.27
C GLY A 17 7.20 1.48 -20.79
N CYS A 18 7.60 2.39 -19.90
CA CYS A 18 8.94 2.38 -19.29
C CYS A 18 9.18 1.12 -18.46
N PHE A 19 8.17 0.65 -17.71
CA PHE A 19 8.28 -0.58 -16.93
C PHE A 19 8.41 -1.81 -17.81
N ALA A 20 7.62 -1.92 -18.88
CA ALA A 20 7.76 -3.01 -19.85
C ALA A 20 9.14 -3.01 -20.52
N ALA A 21 9.65 -1.84 -20.91
CA ALA A 21 11.01 -1.70 -21.44
C ALA A 21 12.09 -2.11 -20.41
N PHE A 22 11.90 -1.74 -19.14
CA PHE A 22 12.78 -2.17 -18.05
C PHE A 22 12.78 -3.69 -17.89
N LEU A 23 11.61 -4.35 -17.91
CA LEU A 23 11.52 -5.80 -17.83
C LEU A 23 12.21 -6.49 -19.01
N ILE A 24 12.05 -5.95 -20.23
CA ILE A 24 12.75 -6.48 -21.42
C ILE A 24 14.26 -6.34 -21.24
N ALA A 25 14.74 -5.19 -20.78
CA ALA A 25 16.17 -4.97 -20.54
C ALA A 25 16.72 -5.94 -19.47
N VAL A 26 16.00 -6.15 -18.38
CA VAL A 26 16.40 -7.12 -17.34
C VAL A 26 16.39 -8.55 -17.89
N SER A 27 15.40 -8.91 -18.70
CA SER A 27 15.33 -10.23 -19.34
C SER A 27 16.49 -10.47 -20.32
N MET A 28 16.88 -9.46 -21.09
CA MET A 28 18.06 -9.54 -21.96
C MET A 28 19.34 -9.72 -21.14
N LEU A 29 19.50 -8.98 -20.04
CA LEU A 29 20.64 -9.13 -19.13
C LEU A 29 20.71 -10.53 -18.51
N GLU A 30 19.55 -11.13 -18.18
CA GLU A 30 19.50 -12.52 -17.70
C GLU A 30 19.96 -13.51 -18.78
N GLN A 31 19.57 -13.32 -20.04
CA GLN A 31 19.99 -14.16 -21.17
C GLN A 31 21.50 -14.05 -21.46
N GLU A 32 22.08 -12.87 -21.26
CA GLU A 32 23.54 -12.62 -21.36
C GLU A 32 24.33 -13.23 -20.19
N GLY A 33 23.67 -13.95 -19.26
CA GLY A 33 24.32 -14.68 -18.17
C GLY A 33 24.61 -13.84 -16.92
N MET A 34 23.97 -12.66 -16.78
CA MET A 34 24.14 -11.83 -15.60
C MET A 34 23.71 -12.58 -14.32
N PRO A 35 24.52 -12.55 -13.24
CA PRO A 35 24.16 -13.24 -12.00
C PRO A 35 22.84 -12.71 -11.41
N ARG A 36 21.98 -13.63 -10.97
CA ARG A 36 20.65 -13.32 -10.40
C ARG A 36 20.68 -12.31 -9.26
N VAL A 37 21.75 -12.31 -8.47
CA VAL A 37 21.94 -11.36 -7.36
C VAL A 37 21.98 -9.91 -7.87
N TRP A 38 22.69 -9.67 -8.97
CA TRP A 38 22.78 -8.33 -9.55
C TRP A 38 21.45 -7.89 -10.18
N ILE A 39 20.70 -8.83 -10.76
CA ILE A 39 19.35 -8.57 -11.27
C ILE A 39 18.43 -8.16 -10.11
N GLY A 40 18.53 -8.87 -8.97
CA GLY A 40 17.83 -8.53 -7.74
C GLY A 40 18.16 -7.13 -7.23
N TYR A 41 19.45 -6.76 -7.21
CA TYR A 41 19.86 -5.40 -6.82
C TYR A 41 19.32 -4.33 -7.76
N LEU A 42 19.38 -4.57 -9.08
CA LEU A 42 18.85 -3.63 -10.07
C LEU A 42 17.34 -3.41 -9.88
N PHE A 43 16.58 -4.49 -9.71
CA PHE A 43 15.13 -4.42 -9.51
C PHE A 43 14.76 -3.72 -8.20
N MET A 44 15.44 -4.06 -7.10
CA MET A 44 15.24 -3.43 -5.79
C MET A 44 15.59 -1.94 -5.83
N PHE A 45 16.73 -1.57 -6.39
CA PHE A 45 17.15 -0.17 -6.42
C PHE A 45 16.26 0.67 -7.34
N ALA A 46 15.88 0.14 -8.51
CA ALA A 46 14.97 0.81 -9.44
C ALA A 46 13.61 1.12 -8.78
N THR A 47 13.04 0.17 -8.05
CA THR A 47 11.76 0.36 -7.34
C THR A 47 11.88 1.36 -6.19
N ILE A 48 12.95 1.29 -5.40
CA ILE A 48 13.23 2.28 -4.33
C ILE A 48 13.33 3.70 -4.91
N VAL A 49 14.13 3.89 -5.96
CA VAL A 49 14.32 5.20 -6.60
C VAL A 49 13.03 5.72 -7.21
N LEU A 50 12.25 4.86 -7.86
CA LEU A 50 10.95 5.22 -8.41
C LEU A 50 10.01 5.72 -7.30
N TYR A 51 9.85 4.96 -6.22
CA TYR A 51 8.93 5.32 -5.13
C TYR A 51 9.39 6.58 -4.39
N ALA A 52 10.69 6.70 -4.10
CA ALA A 52 11.26 7.91 -3.53
C ALA A 52 11.04 9.14 -4.44
N GLY A 53 11.24 8.98 -5.75
CA GLY A 53 10.99 10.02 -6.74
C GLY A 53 9.52 10.48 -6.77
N ILE A 54 8.58 9.52 -6.72
CA ILE A 54 7.14 9.83 -6.61
C ILE A 54 6.87 10.62 -5.33
N GLY A 55 7.46 10.23 -4.19
CA GLY A 55 7.33 10.96 -2.93
C GLY A 55 7.81 12.41 -3.00
N VAL A 56 9.00 12.63 -3.56
CA VAL A 56 9.61 13.96 -3.70
C VAL A 56 8.80 14.86 -4.63
N ILE A 57 8.34 14.34 -5.77
CA ILE A 57 7.53 15.09 -6.75
C ILE A 57 6.16 15.47 -6.17
N ASN A 58 5.59 14.63 -5.30
CA ASN A 58 4.28 14.84 -4.69
C ASN A 58 4.33 15.50 -3.31
N ARG A 59 5.49 16.05 -2.91
CA ARG A 59 5.66 16.66 -1.59
C ARG A 59 4.61 17.74 -1.31
N THR A 60 4.03 17.72 -0.10
CA THR A 60 3.02 18.71 0.30
C THR A 60 3.06 18.95 1.81
N SER A 61 2.85 20.20 2.21
CA SER A 61 2.72 20.63 3.61
C SER A 61 1.28 21.00 4.00
N ASN A 62 0.33 20.94 3.06
CA ASN A 62 -1.06 21.25 3.33
C ASN A 62 -1.77 20.01 3.91
N VAL A 63 -2.38 20.15 5.09
CA VAL A 63 -3.08 19.08 5.83
C VAL A 63 -4.10 18.31 4.97
N SER A 64 -4.91 19.01 4.18
CA SER A 64 -5.94 18.39 3.35
C SER A 64 -5.37 17.65 2.13
N GLU A 65 -4.25 18.13 1.57
CA GLU A 65 -3.54 17.41 0.52
C GLU A 65 -2.75 16.22 1.10
N TYR A 66 -2.21 16.38 2.31
CA TYR A 66 -1.44 15.35 3.00
C TYR A 66 -2.30 14.17 3.44
N TYR A 67 -3.46 14.41 4.07
CA TYR A 67 -4.31 13.33 4.62
C TYR A 67 -5.38 12.80 3.68
N VAL A 68 -5.83 13.56 2.66
CA VAL A 68 -6.89 13.10 1.75
C VAL A 68 -6.61 13.38 0.27
N ALA A 69 -5.38 13.77 -0.09
CA ALA A 69 -5.00 14.11 -1.47
C ALA A 69 -5.97 15.11 -2.13
N GLY A 70 -6.48 16.06 -1.33
CA GLY A 70 -7.47 17.05 -1.76
C GLY A 70 -8.80 16.45 -2.24
N ARG A 71 -9.04 15.15 -2.05
CA ARG A 71 -10.17 14.37 -2.59
C ARG A 71 -10.29 14.42 -4.12
N ARG A 72 -9.15 14.61 -4.81
CA ARG A 72 -9.07 14.78 -6.28
C ARG A 72 -8.68 13.51 -7.02
N VAL A 73 -8.31 12.45 -6.31
CA VAL A 73 -7.90 11.19 -6.94
C VAL A 73 -9.11 10.52 -7.61
N PRO A 74 -9.05 10.19 -8.91
CA PRO A 74 -10.16 9.55 -9.60
C PRO A 74 -10.41 8.13 -9.07
N ALA A 75 -11.66 7.67 -9.15
CA ALA A 75 -12.09 6.39 -8.58
C ALA A 75 -11.27 5.18 -9.06
N LEU A 76 -10.91 5.13 -10.34
CA LEU A 76 -10.11 4.04 -10.92
C LEU A 76 -8.73 3.93 -10.24
N PHE A 77 -8.04 5.06 -10.06
CA PHE A 77 -6.71 5.09 -9.44
C PHE A 77 -6.76 4.78 -7.95
N ASN A 78 -7.79 5.25 -7.24
CA ASN A 78 -8.03 4.82 -5.86
C ASN A 78 -8.31 3.30 -5.78
N GLY A 79 -9.08 2.74 -6.73
CA GLY A 79 -9.34 1.31 -6.79
C GLY A 79 -8.06 0.50 -6.98
N MET A 80 -7.21 0.89 -7.93
CA MET A 80 -5.89 0.29 -8.13
C MET A 80 -5.01 0.40 -6.88
N ALA A 81 -4.97 1.59 -6.27
CA ALA A 81 -4.17 1.81 -5.06
C ALA A 81 -4.62 0.91 -3.90
N THR A 82 -5.93 0.75 -3.72
CA THR A 82 -6.47 -0.13 -2.66
C THR A 82 -6.23 -1.61 -3.00
N ALA A 83 -6.25 -1.98 -4.28
CA ALA A 83 -5.90 -3.33 -4.71
C ALA A 83 -4.40 -3.64 -4.50
N ALA A 84 -3.50 -2.69 -4.73
CA ALA A 84 -2.08 -2.86 -4.43
C ALA A 84 -1.84 -2.96 -2.92
N ASP A 85 -2.54 -2.17 -2.10
CA ASP A 85 -2.50 -2.29 -0.64
C ASP A 85 -3.00 -3.67 -0.16
N TRP A 86 -4.01 -4.22 -0.84
CA TRP A 86 -4.52 -5.57 -0.60
C TRP A 86 -3.47 -6.65 -0.94
N ILE A 87 -2.69 -6.46 -2.01
CA ILE A 87 -1.60 -7.36 -2.44
C ILE A 87 -0.32 -6.98 -1.69
N SER A 88 -0.34 -7.23 -0.38
CA SER A 88 0.76 -6.92 0.51
C SER A 88 1.72 -8.10 0.71
N ALA A 89 2.89 -7.89 1.34
CA ALA A 89 3.81 -8.99 1.61
C ALA A 89 3.21 -10.03 2.56
N ALA A 90 2.39 -9.61 3.52
CA ALA A 90 1.55 -10.51 4.32
C ALA A 90 0.64 -11.38 3.43
N SER A 91 -0.04 -10.78 2.46
CA SER A 91 -0.93 -11.49 1.53
C SER A 91 -0.18 -12.50 0.67
N PHE A 92 0.97 -12.10 0.12
CA PHE A 92 1.78 -12.94 -0.76
C PHE A 92 2.39 -14.15 -0.01
N ILE A 93 3.02 -13.90 1.14
CA ILE A 93 3.67 -14.95 1.93
C ILE A 93 2.63 -15.84 2.62
N SER A 94 1.57 -15.25 3.19
CA SER A 94 0.53 -16.01 3.89
C SER A 94 -0.26 -16.91 2.95
N LEU A 95 -0.56 -16.46 1.73
CA LEU A 95 -1.24 -17.28 0.74
C LEU A 95 -0.38 -18.46 0.31
N ALA A 96 0.89 -18.23 -0.02
CA ALA A 96 1.82 -19.30 -0.39
C ALA A 96 2.02 -20.31 0.75
N GLY A 97 2.26 -19.84 1.97
CA GLY A 97 2.45 -20.70 3.14
C GLY A 97 1.17 -21.43 3.55
N GLY A 98 0.03 -20.75 3.54
CA GLY A 98 -1.26 -21.33 3.90
C GLY A 98 -1.71 -22.43 2.95
N LEU A 99 -1.57 -22.22 1.63
CA LEU A 99 -1.87 -23.25 0.64
C LEU A 99 -0.87 -24.41 0.68
N TYR A 100 0.41 -24.14 0.97
CA TYR A 100 1.40 -25.21 1.14
C TYR A 100 1.06 -26.14 2.31
N LEU A 101 0.56 -25.59 3.43
CA LEU A 101 0.22 -26.37 4.62
C LEU A 101 -1.16 -27.02 4.57
N HIS A 102 -2.15 -26.33 4.00
CA HIS A 102 -3.56 -26.75 4.06
C HIS A 102 -4.13 -27.20 2.72
N GLY A 103 -3.36 -27.13 1.62
CA GLY A 103 -3.82 -27.50 0.29
C GLY A 103 -5.07 -26.72 -0.13
N PHE A 104 -6.06 -27.44 -0.69
CA PHE A 104 -7.31 -26.84 -1.16
C PHE A 104 -8.17 -26.21 -0.06
N ASP A 105 -8.08 -26.69 1.18
CA ASP A 105 -8.84 -26.12 2.30
C ASP A 105 -8.42 -24.67 2.61
N GLY A 106 -7.18 -24.31 2.26
CA GLY A 106 -6.69 -22.94 2.33
C GLY A 106 -7.41 -21.96 1.39
N LEU A 107 -8.14 -22.43 0.37
CA LEU A 107 -8.94 -21.57 -0.51
C LEU A 107 -10.10 -20.90 0.24
N ALA A 108 -10.67 -21.55 1.25
CA ALA A 108 -11.73 -20.96 2.06
C ALA A 108 -11.23 -19.69 2.80
N TYR A 109 -9.98 -19.70 3.27
CA TYR A 109 -9.34 -18.55 3.89
C TYR A 109 -9.23 -17.37 2.91
N ILE A 110 -8.80 -17.64 1.67
CA ILE A 110 -8.64 -16.63 0.61
C ILE A 110 -10.00 -16.05 0.22
N MET A 111 -11.01 -16.90 0.06
CA MET A 111 -12.37 -16.49 -0.28
C MET A 111 -13.00 -15.65 0.84
N GLY A 112 -12.84 -16.05 2.10
CA GLY A 112 -13.37 -15.32 3.25
C GLY A 112 -12.74 -13.94 3.40
N TRP A 113 -11.42 -13.86 3.30
CA TRP A 113 -10.67 -12.60 3.37
C TRP A 113 -11.05 -11.66 2.22
N THR A 114 -11.03 -12.14 0.98
CA THR A 114 -11.42 -11.35 -0.22
C THR A 114 -12.88 -10.92 -0.18
N GLY A 115 -13.78 -11.81 0.23
CA GLY A 115 -15.20 -11.50 0.40
C GLY A 115 -15.41 -10.41 1.46
N GLY A 116 -14.70 -10.49 2.58
CA GLY A 116 -14.75 -9.47 3.64
C GLY A 116 -14.34 -8.08 3.13
N TYR A 117 -13.31 -8.00 2.30
CA TYR A 117 -12.88 -6.74 1.69
C TYR A 117 -13.93 -6.16 0.74
N CYS A 118 -14.57 -7.00 -0.09
CA CYS A 118 -15.69 -6.57 -0.92
C CYS A 118 -16.86 -6.04 -0.08
N LEU A 119 -17.19 -6.70 1.04
CA LEU A 119 -18.24 -6.24 1.94
C LEU A 119 -17.91 -4.89 2.58
N VAL A 120 -16.67 -4.69 3.05
CA VAL A 120 -16.24 -3.39 3.59
C VAL A 120 -16.30 -2.30 2.52
N ALA A 121 -15.83 -2.59 1.30
CA ALA A 121 -15.86 -1.64 0.18
C ALA A 121 -17.29 -1.24 -0.21
N LEU A 122 -18.23 -2.18 -0.24
CA LEU A 122 -19.61 -1.91 -0.67
C LEU A 122 -20.48 -1.34 0.46
N LEU A 123 -20.30 -1.83 1.69
CA LEU A 123 -21.21 -1.52 2.80
C LEU A 123 -20.70 -0.40 3.71
N ILE A 124 -19.39 -0.21 3.86
CA ILE A 124 -18.81 0.74 4.83
C ILE A 124 -18.24 1.98 4.13
N ALA A 125 -17.49 1.79 3.03
CA ALA A 125 -16.83 2.89 2.34
C ALA A 125 -17.77 4.05 1.90
N PRO A 126 -19.02 3.82 1.45
CA PRO A 126 -19.93 4.90 1.09
C PRO A 126 -20.29 5.81 2.27
N TYR A 127 -20.41 5.26 3.48
CA TYR A 127 -20.72 6.04 4.69
C TYR A 127 -19.52 6.85 5.16
N LEU A 128 -18.32 6.24 5.15
CA LEU A 128 -17.08 6.95 5.47
C LEU A 128 -16.84 8.12 4.51
N ARG A 129 -17.13 7.94 3.22
CA ARG A 129 -17.01 9.01 2.21
C ARG A 129 -17.97 10.17 2.47
N LYS A 130 -19.19 9.91 2.95
CA LYS A 130 -20.17 10.93 3.32
C LYS A 130 -19.81 11.66 4.62
N PHE A 131 -19.13 10.99 5.56
CA PHE A 131 -18.75 11.57 6.85
C PHE A 131 -17.63 12.63 6.75
N ALA A 132 -16.78 12.54 5.72
CA ALA A 132 -15.77 13.54 5.35
C ALA A 132 -14.75 13.95 6.43
N GLN A 133 -14.62 13.18 7.52
CA GLN A 133 -13.54 13.33 8.51
C GLN A 133 -12.30 12.50 8.13
N TYR A 134 -11.20 12.68 8.88
CA TYR A 134 -9.90 12.08 8.59
C TYR A 134 -9.70 10.69 9.22
N THR A 135 -10.44 10.33 10.28
CA THR A 135 -10.16 9.11 11.04
C THR A 135 -11.40 8.22 11.25
N ILE A 136 -11.20 6.90 11.27
CA ILE A 136 -12.24 5.91 11.58
C ILE A 136 -12.71 6.02 13.05
N PRO A 137 -11.83 6.23 14.05
CA PRO A 137 -12.27 6.45 15.43
C PRO A 137 -13.26 7.62 15.59
N ASP A 138 -13.06 8.72 14.86
CA ASP A 138 -14.01 9.84 14.89
C ASP A 138 -15.36 9.48 14.26
N PHE A 139 -15.36 8.66 13.20
CA PHE A 139 -16.58 8.12 12.61
C PHE A 139 -17.35 7.26 13.60
N LEU A 140 -16.67 6.35 14.29
CA LEU A 140 -17.30 5.48 15.29
C LEU A 140 -17.81 6.29 16.49
N ALA A 141 -17.04 7.27 16.95
CA ALA A 141 -17.46 8.16 18.02
C ALA A 141 -18.68 9.00 17.64
N ALA A 142 -18.75 9.52 16.41
CA ALA A 142 -19.93 10.25 15.93
C ALA A 142 -21.15 9.32 15.71
N ARG A 143 -20.93 8.10 15.23
CA ARG A 143 -21.99 7.14 14.91
C ARG A 143 -22.61 6.49 16.14
N TYR A 144 -21.81 6.18 17.15
CA TYR A 144 -22.21 5.41 18.34
C TYR A 144 -22.12 6.20 19.66
N GLY A 145 -21.48 7.37 19.66
CA GLY A 145 -21.21 8.16 20.87
C GLY A 145 -22.39 8.94 21.44
N GLY A 146 -23.53 8.97 20.73
CA GLY A 146 -24.81 9.54 21.18
C GLY A 146 -24.82 11.06 21.36
N GLY A 147 -25.76 11.74 20.71
CA GLY A 147 -26.05 13.14 21.00
C GLY A 147 -26.45 13.36 22.48
N ALA A 148 -26.14 14.55 23.00
CA ALA A 148 -26.48 15.13 24.31
C ALA A 148 -26.15 14.35 25.62
N GLY A 149 -25.74 13.06 25.56
CA GLY A 149 -25.54 12.19 26.73
C GLY A 149 -24.17 11.49 26.87
N GLY A 150 -23.14 11.97 26.17
CA GLY A 150 -21.72 11.79 26.52
C GLY A 150 -21.15 10.37 26.63
N ARG A 151 -21.07 9.61 25.52
CA ARG A 151 -20.22 8.39 25.40
C ARG A 151 -19.25 8.39 24.22
N GLY A 152 -19.15 9.50 23.48
CA GLY A 152 -18.24 9.62 22.34
C GLY A 152 -16.74 9.50 22.71
N GLY A 153 -16.34 10.02 23.87
CA GLY A 153 -14.96 9.94 24.36
C GLY A 153 -14.46 8.50 24.56
N PRO A 154 -15.15 7.66 25.35
CA PRO A 154 -14.79 6.26 25.55
C PRO A 154 -14.77 5.44 24.25
N VAL A 155 -15.78 5.59 23.38
CA VAL A 155 -15.84 4.87 22.08
C VAL A 155 -14.65 5.25 21.19
N ARG A 156 -14.30 6.54 21.13
CA ARG A 156 -13.12 7.00 20.39
C ARG A 156 -11.85 6.37 20.93
N MET A 157 -11.67 6.35 22.25
CA MET A 157 -10.46 5.81 22.88
C MET A 157 -10.29 4.31 22.61
N MET A 158 -11.37 3.54 22.72
CA MET A 158 -11.36 2.12 22.36
C MET A 158 -11.05 1.91 20.87
N ALA A 159 -11.64 2.71 19.99
CA ALA A 159 -11.38 2.62 18.54
C ALA A 159 -9.93 3.00 18.19
N VAL A 160 -9.36 4.01 18.84
CA VAL A 160 -7.93 4.36 18.70
C VAL A 160 -7.06 3.21 19.17
N GLY A 161 -7.32 2.64 20.35
CA GLY A 161 -6.58 1.49 20.86
C GLY A 161 -6.62 0.30 19.90
N ALA A 162 -7.81 -0.07 19.41
CA ALA A 162 -7.97 -1.13 18.42
C ALA A 162 -7.22 -0.83 17.11
N THR A 163 -7.31 0.40 16.61
CA THR A 163 -6.59 0.84 15.40
C THR A 163 -5.08 0.71 15.57
N ILE A 164 -4.54 1.14 16.72
CA ILE A 164 -3.10 1.06 17.01
C ILE A 164 -2.66 -0.41 17.08
N ILE A 165 -3.38 -1.27 17.79
CA ILE A 165 -3.03 -2.68 17.94
C ILE A 165 -3.00 -3.37 16.58
N VAL A 166 -4.08 -3.25 15.80
CA VAL A 166 -4.16 -3.86 14.47
C VAL A 166 -3.07 -3.33 13.55
N SER A 167 -2.86 -2.00 13.52
CA SER A 167 -1.84 -1.38 12.67
C SER A 167 -0.43 -1.79 13.06
N PHE A 168 -0.12 -1.86 14.36
CA PHE A 168 1.19 -2.25 14.85
C PHE A 168 1.51 -3.70 14.51
N THR A 169 0.57 -4.63 14.78
CA THR A 169 0.72 -6.04 14.39
C THR A 169 0.99 -6.17 12.90
N TYR A 170 0.25 -5.42 12.08
CA TYR A 170 0.41 -5.45 10.63
C TYR A 170 1.78 -4.91 10.19
N VAL A 171 2.21 -3.75 10.71
CA VAL A 171 3.52 -3.16 10.38
C VAL A 171 4.67 -4.10 10.76
N VAL A 172 4.62 -4.75 11.92
CA VAL A 172 5.65 -5.73 12.33
C VAL A 172 5.77 -6.87 11.32
N ALA A 173 4.63 -7.44 10.88
CA ALA A 173 4.61 -8.49 9.88
C ALA A 173 5.22 -8.02 8.54
N GLN A 174 4.89 -6.80 8.10
CA GLN A 174 5.44 -6.25 6.85
C GLN A 174 6.95 -5.98 6.93
N ILE A 175 7.44 -5.46 8.05
CA ILE A 175 8.89 -5.22 8.25
C ILE A 175 9.66 -6.53 8.15
N TYR A 176 9.17 -7.58 8.82
CA TYR A 176 9.78 -8.90 8.75
C TYR A 176 9.77 -9.46 7.33
N ALA A 177 8.63 -9.34 6.63
CA ALA A 177 8.48 -9.80 5.26
C ALA A 177 9.44 -9.09 4.30
N VAL A 178 9.61 -7.77 4.43
CA VAL A 178 10.57 -6.98 3.64
C VAL A 178 12.00 -7.47 3.85
N GLY A 179 12.43 -7.67 5.11
CA GLY A 179 13.75 -8.20 5.42
C GLY A 179 13.97 -9.62 4.87
N LEU A 180 12.95 -10.48 4.98
CA LEU A 180 12.99 -11.86 4.49
C LEU A 180 13.12 -11.89 2.96
N ILE A 181 12.30 -11.13 2.24
CA ILE A 181 12.37 -11.07 0.77
C ILE A 181 13.72 -10.48 0.34
N ALA A 182 14.14 -9.35 0.90
CA ALA A 182 15.40 -8.71 0.53
C ALA A 182 16.60 -9.66 0.73
N SER A 183 16.71 -10.31 1.89
CA SER A 183 17.80 -11.25 2.17
C SER A 183 17.80 -12.48 1.26
N ARG A 184 16.62 -12.99 0.87
CA ARG A 184 16.52 -14.17 -0.01
C ARG A 184 16.85 -13.87 -1.47
N PHE A 185 16.47 -12.71 -1.98
CA PHE A 185 16.69 -12.37 -3.39
C PHE A 185 18.04 -11.72 -3.68
N THR A 186 18.57 -10.97 -2.71
CA THR A 186 19.82 -10.21 -2.90
C THR A 186 21.00 -10.76 -2.11
N GLY A 187 20.77 -11.64 -1.14
CA GLY A 187 21.81 -12.19 -0.27
C GLY A 187 22.34 -11.21 0.78
N VAL A 188 21.76 -10.01 0.90
CA VAL A 188 22.11 -9.05 1.97
C VAL A 188 21.66 -9.56 3.33
N ASP A 189 22.31 -9.07 4.38
CA ASP A 189 21.87 -9.34 5.75
C ASP A 189 20.41 -8.88 5.95
N PHE A 190 19.67 -9.65 6.74
CA PHE A 190 18.27 -9.40 7.05
C PHE A 190 18.05 -7.98 7.61
N SER A 191 18.92 -7.52 8.49
CA SER A 191 18.84 -6.20 9.12
C SER A 191 19.05 -5.10 8.09
N VAL A 192 20.02 -5.27 7.18
CA VAL A 192 20.29 -4.33 6.10
C VAL A 192 19.10 -4.24 5.15
N GLY A 193 18.51 -5.38 4.79
CA GLY A 193 17.29 -5.45 3.97
C GLY A 193 16.11 -4.68 4.59
N ILE A 194 15.91 -4.81 5.90
CA ILE A 194 14.91 -4.03 6.65
C ILE A 194 15.20 -2.53 6.54
N PHE A 195 16.43 -2.11 6.83
CA PHE A 195 16.77 -0.68 6.82
C PHE A 195 16.57 -0.05 5.45
N LEU A 196 16.98 -0.73 4.37
CA LEU A 196 16.80 -0.24 3.01
C LEU A 196 15.31 -0.11 2.65
N GLY A 197 14.51 -1.13 2.96
CA GLY A 197 13.07 -1.11 2.69
C GLY A 197 12.33 -0.04 3.49
N LEU A 198 12.62 0.06 4.80
CA LEU A 198 12.02 1.07 5.67
C LEU A 198 12.42 2.49 5.29
N ALA A 199 13.70 2.73 5.00
CA ALA A 199 14.17 4.04 4.55
C ALA A 199 13.45 4.47 3.27
N SER A 200 13.30 3.56 2.31
CA SER A 200 12.55 3.83 1.08
C SER A 200 11.10 4.20 1.35
N ILE A 201 10.38 3.40 2.16
CA ILE A 201 8.97 3.63 2.49
C ILE A 201 8.80 4.96 3.24
N LEU A 202 9.70 5.28 4.16
CA LEU A 202 9.67 6.54 4.90
C LEU A 202 9.89 7.73 3.97
N VAL A 203 10.89 7.68 3.08
CA VAL A 203 11.16 8.77 2.13
C VAL A 203 9.96 9.02 1.22
N CYS A 204 9.32 7.97 0.68
CA CYS A 204 8.20 8.15 -0.23
C CYS A 204 6.91 8.60 0.49
N SER A 205 6.62 8.03 1.67
CA SER A 205 5.34 8.24 2.37
C SER A 205 5.33 9.52 3.22
N PHE A 206 6.46 9.84 3.87
CA PHE A 206 6.54 10.99 4.79
C PHE A 206 6.54 12.33 4.05
N LEU A 207 7.16 12.39 2.87
CA LEU A 207 7.27 13.66 2.12
C LEU A 207 5.97 14.04 1.40
N GLY A 208 5.23 13.08 0.85
CA GLY A 208 4.11 13.34 -0.04
C GLY A 208 2.72 12.96 0.47
N GLY A 209 2.61 12.35 1.64
CA GLY A 209 1.33 11.97 2.25
C GLY A 209 0.49 11.05 1.37
N MET A 210 -0.84 11.10 1.51
CA MET A 210 -1.78 10.23 0.79
C MET A 210 -1.65 10.32 -0.72
N ARG A 211 -1.30 11.49 -1.28
CA ARG A 211 -1.13 11.64 -2.72
C ARG A 211 0.06 10.82 -3.21
N ALA A 212 1.21 10.90 -2.54
CA ALA A 212 2.36 10.07 -2.89
C ALA A 212 2.03 8.59 -2.71
N ILE A 213 1.42 8.21 -1.59
CA ILE A 213 1.04 6.81 -1.30
C ILE A 213 0.14 6.24 -2.40
N THR A 214 -0.89 6.99 -2.84
CA THR A 214 -1.76 6.53 -3.93
C THR A 214 -0.97 6.33 -5.23
N TRP A 215 -0.07 7.25 -5.60
CA TRP A 215 0.70 7.09 -6.83
C TRP A 215 1.73 5.97 -6.76
N THR A 216 2.35 5.74 -5.60
CA THR A 216 3.25 4.59 -5.41
C THR A 216 2.47 3.28 -5.45
N GLN A 217 1.27 3.22 -4.86
CA GLN A 217 0.41 2.04 -4.91
C GLN A 217 -0.16 1.77 -6.31
N VAL A 218 -0.40 2.80 -7.13
CA VAL A 218 -0.77 2.61 -8.54
C VAL A 218 0.40 2.10 -9.38
N ALA A 219 1.64 2.43 -8.96
CA ALA A 219 2.86 2.02 -9.66
C ALA A 219 3.29 0.59 -9.30
N GLN A 220 2.98 0.15 -8.08
CA GLN A 220 3.21 -1.20 -7.56
C GLN A 220 2.36 -2.25 -8.26
#